data_AF-A0A6B0HIQ8-F1
#
_entry.id   AF-A0A6B0HIQ8-F1
#
_cell.length_a   1.000
_cell.length_b   1.000
_cell.length_c   1.000
_cell.angle_alpha   90.00
_cell.angle_beta   90.00
_cell.angle_gamma   90.00
#
_symmetry.space_group_name_H-M   'P 1'
#
loop_
_entity.id
_entity.type
_entity.pdbx_description
1 polymer ?
#
loop_
_entity_poly.entity_id
_entity_poly.type
_entity_poly.pdbx_seq_one_letter_code
_entity_poly.pdbx_strand_id
1 'polypeptide(L)' 'MNENRNVMDILERVRESRRRKRCPDCDAVVSIRGFRGEYRWTCLDCDALGIGYRSRSAALNGIKRRRG' A
#
# COMPACT_ATOMS: atom_id res chain seq x y z
N MET A 1 8.85 30.18 -12.71
CA MET A 1 8.94 29.60 -11.35
C MET A 1 8.13 28.30 -11.32
N ASN A 2 8.68 27.23 -10.70
CA ASN A 2 7.97 26.13 -10.02
C ASN A 2 7.60 24.78 -10.67
N GLU A 3 8.19 24.35 -11.79
CA GLU A 3 8.03 22.93 -12.21
C GLU A 3 8.80 21.94 -11.30
N ASN A 4 10.00 22.31 -10.86
CA ASN A 4 10.85 21.45 -10.02
C ASN A 4 10.30 21.21 -8.60
N ARG A 5 9.44 22.08 -8.06
CA ARG A 5 8.77 21.83 -6.77
C ARG A 5 7.73 20.73 -6.89
N ASN A 6 7.00 20.70 -8.02
CA ASN A 6 5.89 19.77 -8.23
C ASN A 6 6.34 18.31 -8.39
N VAL A 7 7.45 18.07 -9.09
CA VAL A 7 7.98 16.70 -9.29
C VAL A 7 8.49 16.11 -7.97
N MET A 8 9.21 16.90 -7.18
CA MET A 8 9.70 16.46 -5.87
C MET A 8 8.55 16.18 -4.90
N ASP A 9 7.52 17.03 -4.88
CA ASP A 9 6.29 16.81 -4.11
C ASP A 9 5.55 15.53 -4.54
N ILE A 10 5.43 15.27 -5.85
CA ILE A 10 4.82 14.04 -6.38
C ILE A 10 5.64 12.81 -5.96
N LEU A 11 6.97 12.88 -6.05
CA LEU A 11 7.85 11.79 -5.66
C LEU A 11 7.82 11.54 -4.14
N GLU A 12 7.76 12.58 -3.32
CA GLU A 12 7.55 12.44 -1.87
C GLU A 12 6.19 11.83 -1.56
N ARG A 13 5.12 12.25 -2.24
CA ARG A 13 3.78 11.68 -2.08
C ARG A 13 3.74 10.21 -2.50
N VAL A 14 4.47 9.84 -3.56
CA VAL A 14 4.65 8.43 -3.98
C VAL A 14 5.49 7.65 -2.96
N ARG A 15 6.55 8.24 -2.41
CA ARG A 15 7.39 7.64 -1.37
C ARG A 15 6.63 7.44 -0.06
N GLU A 16 5.85 8.41 0.40
CA GLU A 16 4.95 8.28 1.55
C GLU A 16 3.87 7.21 1.30
N SER A 17 3.29 7.19 0.10
CA SER A 17 2.31 6.18 -0.30
C SER A 17 2.92 4.77 -0.37
N ARG A 18 4.22 4.66 -0.65
CA ARG A 18 4.99 3.42 -0.53
C ARG A 18 5.30 3.06 0.93
N ARG A 19 5.67 4.02 1.79
CA ARG A 19 5.88 3.80 3.24
C ARG A 19 4.63 3.25 3.93
N ARG A 20 3.43 3.61 3.46
CA ARG A 20 2.14 3.14 4.00
C ARG A 20 1.75 1.70 3.61
N LYS A 21 2.54 1.01 2.78
CA LYS A 21 2.28 -0.36 2.29
C LYS A 21 3.29 -1.34 2.87
N ARG A 22 3.24 -1.53 4.18
CA ARG A 22 4.14 -2.42 4.92
C ARG A 22 3.37 -3.61 5.46
N CYS A 23 3.89 -4.82 5.28
CA CYS A 23 3.28 -6.04 5.76
C CYS A 23 3.19 -5.98 7.29
N PRO A 24 2.04 -6.34 7.89
CA PRO A 24 1.91 -6.34 9.34
C PRO A 24 2.79 -7.41 10.01
N ASP A 25 3.17 -8.46 9.27
CA ASP A 25 3.85 -9.62 9.82
C ASP A 25 5.39 -9.50 9.73
N CYS A 26 5.92 -8.96 8.64
CA CYS A 26 7.38 -8.87 8.40
C CYS A 26 7.89 -7.46 8.06
N ASP A 27 7.03 -6.43 8.05
CA ASP A 27 7.34 -5.05 7.65
C ASP A 27 7.91 -4.89 6.23
N ALA A 28 7.91 -5.94 5.40
CA ALA A 28 8.27 -5.85 3.99
C ALA A 28 7.20 -5.09 3.17
N VAL A 29 7.53 -4.71 1.94
CA VAL A 29 6.59 -3.98 1.08
C VAL A 29 5.45 -4.88 0.64
N VAL A 30 4.22 -4.36 0.62
CA VAL A 30 3.05 -5.05 0.06
C VAL A 30 2.60 -4.44 -1.28
N SER A 31 2.20 -5.30 -2.19
CA SER A 31 1.52 -4.96 -3.44
C SER A 31 0.01 -4.99 -3.22
N ILE A 32 -0.73 -4.05 -3.81
CA ILE A 32 -2.21 -4.04 -3.78
C ILE A 32 -2.74 -4.09 -5.21
N ARG A 33 -3.55 -5.10 -5.50
CA ARG A 33 -4.11 -5.36 -6.84
C ARG A 33 -5.59 -5.73 -6.74
N GLY A 34 -6.32 -5.52 -7.84
CA GLY A 34 -7.69 -6.04 -7.97
C GLY A 34 -7.69 -7.56 -8.08
N PHE A 35 -8.70 -8.22 -7.50
CA PHE A 35 -8.89 -9.67 -7.51
C PHE A 35 -10.39 -9.99 -7.45
N ARG A 36 -10.95 -10.57 -8.52
CA ARG A 36 -12.36 -11.02 -8.60
C ARG A 36 -13.40 -9.97 -8.18
N GLY A 37 -13.22 -8.71 -8.60
CA GLY A 37 -14.13 -7.61 -8.24
C GLY A 37 -13.85 -6.97 -6.87
N GLU A 38 -12.87 -7.49 -6.14
CA GLU A 38 -12.38 -6.94 -4.90
C GLU A 38 -10.93 -6.44 -5.05
N TYR A 39 -10.34 -6.03 -3.94
CA TYR A 39 -8.92 -5.74 -3.80
C TYR A 39 -8.28 -6.72 -2.83
N ARG A 40 -7.03 -7.08 -3.14
CA ARG A 40 -6.16 -7.83 -2.25
C ARG A 40 -4.83 -7.13 -2.08
N TRP A 41 -4.19 -7.35 -0.94
CA TRP A 41 -2.77 -7.06 -0.75
C TRP A 41 -1.97 -8.35 -0.59
N THR A 42 -0.72 -8.32 -1.03
CA THR A 42 0.21 -9.45 -0.93
C THR A 42 1.58 -8.89 -0.56
N CYS A 43 2.21 -9.47 0.46
CA CYS A 43 3.58 -9.20 0.83
C CYS A 43 4.53 -9.71 -0.25
N LEU A 44 5.59 -8.95 -0.53
CA LEU A 44 6.61 -9.33 -1.50
C LEU A 44 7.73 -10.20 -0.91
N ASP A 45 7.64 -10.54 0.38
CA ASP A 45 8.70 -11.25 1.12
C ASP A 45 8.14 -12.52 1.79
N CYS A 46 7.22 -12.38 2.74
CA CYS A 46 6.67 -13.54 3.48
C CYS A 46 5.41 -14.16 2.85
N ASP A 47 5.01 -13.74 1.64
CA ASP A 47 3.77 -14.15 0.95
C ASP A 47 2.46 -13.94 1.72
N ALA A 48 2.48 -13.27 2.88
CA ALA A 48 1.29 -12.91 3.61
C ALA A 48 0.33 -12.09 2.73
N LEU A 49 -0.96 -12.38 2.82
CA LEU A 49 -1.96 -11.71 2.00
C LEU A 49 -3.22 -11.38 2.79
N GLY A 50 -3.93 -10.36 2.32
CA GLY A 50 -5.28 -10.05 2.75
C GLY A 50 -6.18 -9.86 1.55
N ILE A 51 -7.39 -10.41 1.63
CA ILE A 51 -8.43 -10.37 0.60
C ILE A 51 -9.74 -9.81 1.20
N GLY A 52 -10.80 -9.67 0.39
CA GLY A 52 -12.09 -9.20 0.89
C GLY A 52 -12.24 -7.67 0.93
N TYR A 53 -11.37 -6.91 0.28
CA TYR A 53 -11.41 -5.45 0.37
C TYR A 53 -12.22 -4.83 -0.76
N ARG A 54 -13.24 -4.05 -0.41
CA ARG A 54 -14.12 -3.34 -1.37
C ARG A 54 -13.40 -2.25 -2.16
N SER A 55 -12.24 -1.78 -1.71
CA SER A 55 -11.45 -0.75 -2.40
C SER A 55 -9.96 -0.86 -2.07
N ARG A 56 -9.10 -0.25 -2.90
CA ARG A 56 -7.67 -0.11 -2.62
C ARG A 56 -7.41 0.55 -1.27
N SER A 57 -8.20 1.56 -0.91
CA SER A 57 -8.11 2.25 0.38
C SER A 57 -8.51 1.34 1.55
N ALA A 58 -9.51 0.48 1.37
CA ALA A 58 -9.89 -0.51 2.37
C ALA A 58 -8.76 -1.54 2.60
N ALA A 59 -8.08 -1.99 1.53
CA ALA A 59 -6.91 -2.85 1.65
C ALA A 59 -5.76 -2.17 2.42
N LEU A 60 -5.47 -0.90 2.12
CA LEU A 60 -4.50 -0.08 2.87
C LEU A 60 -4.84 0.03 4.36
N ASN A 61 -6.11 0.27 4.68
CA ASN A 61 -6.55 0.35 6.07
C ASN A 61 -6.49 -1.01 6.78
N GLY A 62 -6.79 -2.11 6.08
CA GLY A 62 -6.66 -3.47 6.59
C GLY A 62 -5.22 -3.81 6.99
N ILE A 63 -4.25 -3.39 6.18
CA ILE A 63 -2.82 -3.52 6.48
C ILE A 63 -2.45 -2.77 7.77
N LYS A 64 -2.90 -1.51 7.91
CA LYS A 64 -2.60 -0.67 9.08
C LYS A 64 -3.25 -1.20 10.36
N ARG A 65 -4.50 -1.68 10.28
CA ARG A 65 -5.25 -2.18 11.45
C ARG A 65 -4.63 -3.42 12.09
N ARG A 66 -3.99 -4.29 11.31
CA ARG A 66 -3.29 -5.47 11.84
C ARG A 66 -2.00 -5.17 12.62
N ARG A 67 -1.49 -3.94 12.52
CA ARG A 67 -0.27 -3.50 13.22
C ARG A 67 -0.58 -2.85 14.60
N GLY A 68 -1.85 -2.64 14.91
CA GLY A 68 -2.29 -2.21 16.25
C GLY A 68 -2.57 -3.42 17.12
#